data_AF-A0AAD5DIG2-F1
#
_entry.id   AF-A0AAD5DIG2-F1
#
_cell.length_a   1.000
_cell.length_b   1.000
_cell.length_c   1.000
_cell.angle_alpha   90.00
_cell.angle_beta   90.00
_cell.angle_gamma   90.00
#
_symmetry.space_group_name_H-M   'P 1'
#
loop_
_entity.id
_entity.type
_entity.pdbx_description
1 polymer ?
#
loop_
_entity_poly.entity_id
_entity_poly.type
_entity_poly.pdbx_seq_one_letter_code
_entity_poly.pdbx_strand_id
1 'polypeptide(L)'
;MSASKTVHAALPIAHPAGQLPRDLEIRWNARLLTTAGLTHYKREIPDDPYAPPIYTARVELSSKVLDCFSKLERTLCHELCHVAAWLVNQTAKPPHGPVFRAWAGKAMALYSHLDITTCHAYEIFYPFRWQCSNGTCLQEYGRHSNSIDVKKKVCGACRSPLVFLGKFKPDGTPAKQRRPSRFAEFVKENAAAIKAQLPAGTPHKEVMQRVATMYSAAKQRQQQALAGSGSQATAATTISLLND
;
A
#
# COMPACT_ATOMS: atom_id res chain seq x y z
N MET A 1 -4.05 -7.16 -16.67
CA MET A 1 -2.95 -6.65 -17.51
C MET A 1 -2.50 -5.36 -16.89
N SER A 2 -1.36 -5.38 -16.19
CA SER A 2 -0.81 -4.22 -15.49
C SER A 2 0.07 -3.48 -16.49
N ALA A 3 -0.39 -2.35 -17.01
CA ALA A 3 0.42 -1.50 -17.85
C ALA A 3 1.45 -0.79 -16.97
N SER A 4 2.66 -1.35 -16.90
CA SER A 4 3.83 -0.61 -16.44
C SER A 4 4.11 0.44 -17.53
N LYS A 5 3.65 1.67 -17.31
CA LYS A 5 4.08 2.81 -18.13
C LYS A 5 5.47 3.21 -17.65
N THR A 6 6.48 2.50 -18.14
CA THR A 6 7.87 2.90 -18.01
C THR A 6 8.34 3.29 -19.40
N VAL A 7 8.52 4.59 -19.63
CA VAL A 7 9.18 5.11 -20.83
C VAL A 7 10.64 5.32 -20.41
N HIS A 8 11.53 4.48 -20.91
CA HIS A 8 12.97 4.68 -20.79
C HIS A 8 13.53 5.08 -22.14
N ALA A 9 14.02 6.32 -22.24
CA ALA A 9 15.02 6.72 -23.22
C ALA A 9 15.61 8.08 -22.80
N ALA A 10 16.83 8.07 -22.24
CA ALA A 10 17.87 9.05 -22.52
C ALA A 10 19.16 8.64 -21.80
N LEU A 11 20.27 8.72 -22.52
CA LEU A 11 21.66 8.56 -22.08
C LEU A 11 21.97 9.40 -20.82
N PRO A 12 22.96 9.03 -20.00
CA PRO A 12 23.32 9.82 -18.83
C PRO A 12 23.86 11.18 -19.28
N ILE A 13 23.01 12.20 -19.24
CA ILE A 13 23.42 13.59 -19.43
C ILE A 13 24.35 13.91 -18.27
N ALA A 14 25.59 14.26 -18.57
CA ALA A 14 26.53 14.80 -17.60
C ALA A 14 25.85 15.99 -16.88
N HIS A 15 25.48 15.77 -15.61
CA HIS A 15 24.75 16.77 -14.83
C HIS A 15 25.74 17.82 -14.32
N PRO A 16 25.41 19.13 -14.35
CA PRO A 16 26.25 20.16 -13.76
C PRO A 16 26.61 19.81 -12.31
N ALA A 17 27.89 20.04 -11.97
CA ALA A 17 28.46 19.65 -10.69
C ALA A 17 27.57 20.08 -9.51
N GLY A 18 27.17 19.12 -8.68
CA GLY A 18 26.38 19.36 -7.48
C GLY A 18 24.85 19.33 -7.65
N GLN A 19 24.33 18.96 -8.82
CA GLN A 19 22.89 18.75 -9.03
C GLN A 19 22.52 17.27 -9.09
N LEU A 20 21.30 16.95 -8.65
CA LEU A 20 20.71 15.61 -8.77
C LEU A 20 20.09 15.42 -10.17
N PRO A 21 20.02 14.17 -10.68
CA PRO A 21 19.35 13.86 -11.94
C PRO A 21 17.92 14.40 -11.99
N ARG A 22 17.52 14.98 -13.14
CA ARG A 22 16.15 15.52 -13.31
C ARG A 22 15.12 14.39 -13.38
N ASP A 23 15.56 13.22 -13.78
CA ASP A 23 14.83 11.97 -13.94
C ASP A 23 15.02 11.02 -12.75
N LEU A 24 15.47 11.53 -11.59
CA LEU A 24 15.57 10.74 -10.36
C LEU A 24 14.21 10.08 -10.03
N GLU A 25 14.17 8.76 -10.06
CA GLU A 25 12.95 8.00 -9.76
C GLU A 25 12.60 8.13 -8.26
N ILE A 26 11.43 8.69 -7.98
CA ILE A 26 10.83 8.73 -6.64
C ILE A 26 9.47 8.06 -6.72
N ARG A 27 9.24 7.01 -5.92
CA ARG A 27 8.00 6.24 -5.97
C ARG A 27 7.43 5.88 -4.60
N TRP A 28 6.11 5.72 -4.56
CA TRP A 28 5.42 5.18 -3.39
C TRP A 28 5.56 3.66 -3.33
N ASN A 29 5.87 3.14 -2.13
CA ASN A 29 5.95 1.71 -1.85
C ASN A 29 5.06 1.36 -0.64
N ALA A 30 3.91 0.74 -0.91
CA ALA A 30 2.96 0.30 0.12
C ALA A 30 3.46 -0.88 0.98
N ARG A 31 4.62 -1.47 0.64
CA ARG A 31 5.25 -2.56 1.39
C ARG A 31 6.27 -2.07 2.42
N LEU A 32 6.62 -0.78 2.42
CA LEU A 32 7.43 -0.19 3.49
C LEU A 32 6.53 0.05 4.71
N LEU A 33 6.50 -0.91 5.64
CA LEU A 33 5.57 -0.91 6.78
C LEU A 33 6.16 -0.38 8.09
N THR A 34 7.49 -0.34 8.17
CA THR A 34 8.27 0.02 9.37
C THR A 34 9.30 1.11 9.11
N THR A 35 9.49 1.50 7.85
CA THR A 35 10.47 2.52 7.43
C THR A 35 9.76 3.56 6.58
N ALA A 36 10.07 4.83 6.78
CA ALA A 36 9.42 5.94 6.09
C ALA A 36 9.89 6.13 4.65
N GLY A 37 11.19 5.94 4.40
CA GLY A 37 11.83 6.07 3.10
C GLY A 37 12.95 5.06 2.94
N LEU A 38 13.34 4.80 1.69
CA LEU A 38 14.49 3.97 1.38
C LEU A 38 15.13 4.41 0.07
N THR A 39 16.41 4.77 0.13
CA THR A 39 17.24 5.02 -1.04
C THR A 39 17.86 3.73 -1.54
N HIS A 40 17.69 3.45 -2.84
CA HIS A 40 18.39 2.38 -3.55
C HIS A 40 19.45 3.03 -4.43
N TYR A 41 20.64 2.44 -4.46
CA TYR A 41 21.75 2.89 -5.30
C TYR A 41 22.41 1.71 -6.00
N LYS A 42 22.92 1.94 -7.20
CA LYS A 42 23.59 0.94 -8.03
C LYS A 42 24.81 1.56 -8.69
N ARG A 43 25.90 0.78 -8.74
CA ARG A 43 27.10 1.07 -9.53
C ARG A 43 27.20 0.01 -10.62
N GLU A 44 27.19 0.43 -11.86
CA GLU A 44 27.40 -0.42 -13.04
C GLU A 44 28.77 -0.13 -13.62
N ILE A 45 29.51 -1.19 -13.95
CA ILE A 45 30.78 -1.09 -14.66
C ILE A 45 30.45 -1.52 -16.09
N PRO A 46 30.54 -0.61 -17.08
CA PRO A 46 30.27 -0.96 -18.47
C PRO A 46 31.25 -2.02 -18.99
N ASP A 47 30.84 -2.75 -20.03
CA ASP A 47 31.71 -3.74 -20.70
C ASP A 47 32.89 -3.08 -21.43
N ASP A 48 32.72 -1.83 -21.86
CA ASP A 48 33.80 -1.01 -22.42
C ASP A 48 34.78 -0.63 -21.29
N PRO A 49 36.05 -1.12 -21.32
CA PRO A 49 37.03 -0.86 -20.28
C PRO A 49 37.45 0.62 -20.18
N TYR A 50 37.15 1.45 -21.18
CA TYR A 50 37.44 2.89 -21.17
C TYR A 50 36.26 3.73 -20.67
N ALA A 51 35.07 3.14 -20.52
CA ALA A 51 33.90 3.86 -20.06
C ALA A 51 33.91 4.01 -18.52
N PRO A 52 33.56 5.20 -17.99
CA PRO A 52 33.49 5.40 -16.55
C PRO A 52 32.35 4.59 -15.91
N PRO A 53 32.45 4.22 -14.62
CA PRO A 53 31.34 3.59 -13.92
C PRO A 53 30.09 4.46 -13.91
N ILE A 54 28.93 3.83 -14.11
CA ILE A 54 27.63 4.49 -14.10
C ILE A 54 27.02 4.36 -12.70
N TYR A 55 26.64 5.49 -12.12
CA TYR A 55 26.01 5.57 -10.81
C TYR A 55 24.53 5.93 -10.98
N THR A 56 23.65 5.10 -10.43
CA THR A 56 22.20 5.37 -10.42
C THR A 56 21.64 5.26 -9.01
N ALA A 57 20.53 5.95 -8.78
CA ALA A 57 19.77 5.87 -7.54
C ALA A 57 18.28 6.04 -7.77
N ARG A 58 17.46 5.57 -6.82
CA ARG A 58 16.03 5.84 -6.73
C ARG A 58 15.60 5.92 -5.27
N VAL A 59 14.50 6.62 -5.01
CA VAL A 59 13.91 6.74 -3.68
C VAL A 59 12.56 6.05 -3.64
N GLU A 60 12.33 5.26 -2.60
CA GLU A 60 11.02 4.72 -2.26
C GLU A 60 10.48 5.36 -0.99
N LEU A 61 9.20 5.74 -1.00
CA LEU A 61 8.52 6.39 0.13
C LEU A 61 7.35 5.53 0.62
N SER A 62 7.17 5.42 1.92
CA SER A 62 6.08 4.66 2.52
C SER A 62 4.79 5.45 2.55
N SER A 63 3.75 4.93 1.89
CA SER A 63 2.39 5.47 2.01
C SER A 63 1.68 5.12 3.32
N LYS A 64 2.32 4.32 4.19
CA LYS A 64 1.77 3.87 5.47
C LYS A 64 2.40 4.55 6.67
N VAL A 65 3.62 5.06 6.52
CA VAL A 65 4.37 5.75 7.57
C VAL A 65 4.33 7.27 7.36
N LEU A 66 4.33 7.74 6.10
CA LEU A 66 4.25 9.16 5.76
C LEU A 66 2.78 9.59 5.65
N ASP A 67 2.18 9.88 6.80
CA ASP A 67 0.77 10.26 6.95
C ASP A 67 0.52 11.77 7.03
N CYS A 68 1.58 12.59 7.05
CA CYS A 68 1.48 14.04 7.03
C CYS A 68 2.64 14.68 6.25
N PHE A 69 2.44 15.95 5.85
CA PHE A 69 3.41 16.69 5.03
C PHE A 69 4.77 16.83 5.72
N SER A 70 4.80 17.14 7.02
CA SER A 70 6.06 17.30 7.77
C SER A 70 6.92 16.02 7.77
N LYS A 71 6.30 14.84 7.93
CA LYS A 71 7.01 13.56 7.82
C LYS A 71 7.54 13.34 6.41
N LEU A 72 6.73 13.64 5.39
CA LEU A 72 7.12 13.49 3.99
C LEU A 72 8.32 14.34 3.65
N GLU A 73 8.27 15.64 3.98
CA GLU A 73 9.31 16.59 3.62
C GLU A 73 10.65 16.23 4.26
N ARG A 74 10.65 15.95 5.57
CA ARG A 74 11.84 15.52 6.31
C ARG A 74 12.44 14.22 5.74
N THR A 75 11.59 13.22 5.51
CA THR A 75 12.05 11.92 4.99
C THR A 75 12.55 12.02 3.57
N LEU A 76 11.83 12.70 2.68
CA LEU A 76 12.30 12.88 1.31
C LEU A 76 13.66 13.60 1.30
N CYS A 77 13.81 14.66 2.08
CA CYS A 77 15.08 15.39 2.14
C CYS A 77 16.24 14.52 2.67
N HIS A 78 15.99 13.69 3.70
CA HIS A 78 16.95 12.71 4.19
C HIS A 78 17.37 11.71 3.10
N GLU A 79 16.40 11.11 2.39
CA GLU A 79 16.71 10.19 1.29
C GLU A 79 17.49 10.88 0.17
N LEU A 80 17.16 12.13 -0.15
CA LEU A 80 17.91 12.92 -1.14
C LEU A 80 19.34 13.24 -0.69
N CYS A 81 19.61 13.35 0.62
CA CYS A 81 20.98 13.46 1.13
C CYS A 81 21.80 12.17 0.86
N HIS A 82 21.17 10.99 0.97
CA HIS A 82 21.81 9.75 0.55
C HIS A 82 22.04 9.70 -0.96
N VAL A 83 21.06 10.12 -1.75
CA VAL A 83 21.20 10.21 -3.22
C VAL A 83 22.35 11.14 -3.60
N ALA A 84 22.46 12.31 -2.98
CA ALA A 84 23.54 13.26 -3.25
C ALA A 84 24.91 12.72 -2.84
N ALA A 85 25.03 12.11 -1.66
CA ALA A 85 26.25 11.44 -1.24
C ALA A 85 26.69 10.34 -2.23
N TRP A 86 25.73 9.60 -2.80
CA TRP A 86 26.01 8.56 -3.77
C TRP A 86 26.36 9.11 -5.16
N LEU A 87 25.50 9.92 -5.75
CA LEU A 87 25.65 10.36 -7.14
C LEU A 87 26.71 11.45 -7.31
N VAL A 88 26.85 12.35 -6.34
CA VAL A 88 27.81 13.47 -6.43
C VAL A 88 29.17 13.09 -5.84
N ASN A 89 29.18 12.39 -4.70
CA ASN A 89 30.43 12.07 -3.99
C ASN A 89 30.87 10.62 -4.12
N GLN A 90 30.13 9.77 -4.86
CA GLN A 90 30.43 8.34 -5.03
C GLN A 90 30.64 7.61 -3.69
N THR A 91 29.95 8.05 -2.63
CA THR A 91 30.12 7.58 -1.26
C THR A 91 28.82 6.98 -0.72
N ALA A 92 28.81 5.66 -0.49
CA ALA A 92 27.67 4.96 0.10
C ALA A 92 27.84 4.61 1.60
N LYS A 93 29.10 4.54 2.09
CA LYS A 93 29.39 4.07 3.44
C LYS A 93 30.38 4.99 4.18
N PRO A 94 30.19 5.19 5.50
CA PRO A 94 28.98 4.81 6.26
C PRO A 94 27.77 5.65 5.79
N PRO A 95 26.53 5.09 5.83
CA PRO A 95 25.35 5.75 5.24
C PRO A 95 25.12 7.18 5.74
N HIS A 96 25.35 7.42 7.04
CA HIS A 96 25.20 8.72 7.70
C HIS A 96 26.56 9.34 8.12
N GLY A 97 27.59 9.09 7.30
CA GLY A 97 28.95 9.61 7.50
C GLY A 97 29.09 11.12 7.25
N PRO A 98 30.34 11.64 7.25
CA PRO A 98 30.62 13.06 7.04
C PRO A 98 29.99 13.63 5.76
N VAL A 99 30.01 12.88 4.65
CA VAL A 99 29.42 13.30 3.37
C VAL A 99 27.90 13.50 3.48
N PHE A 100 27.19 12.55 4.09
CA PHE A 100 25.75 12.69 4.35
C PHE A 100 25.46 13.91 5.23
N ARG A 101 26.23 14.06 6.32
CA ARG A 101 26.06 15.18 7.26
C ARG A 101 26.29 16.54 6.60
N ALA A 102 27.23 16.62 5.66
CA ALA A 102 27.46 17.83 4.88
C ALA A 102 26.25 18.16 3.98
N TRP A 103 25.64 17.18 3.32
CA TRP A 103 24.41 17.40 2.54
C TRP A 103 23.20 17.74 3.42
N ALA A 104 23.04 17.05 4.55
CA ALA A 104 22.01 17.37 5.53
C ALA A 104 22.16 18.80 6.06
N GLY A 105 23.39 19.23 6.38
CA GLY A 105 23.69 20.59 6.81
C GLY A 105 23.34 21.64 5.75
N LYS A 106 23.69 21.39 4.48
CA LYS A 106 23.30 22.26 3.36
C LYS A 106 21.78 22.35 3.21
N ALA A 107 21.08 21.22 3.31
CA ALA A 107 19.64 21.17 3.21
C ALA A 107 18.96 21.93 4.37
N MET A 108 19.41 21.74 5.61
CA MET A 108 18.87 22.45 6.77
C MET A 108 19.20 23.96 6.76
N ALA A 109 20.32 24.36 6.16
CA ALA A 109 20.62 25.79 5.96
C ALA A 109 19.65 26.46 4.97
N LEU A 110 19.20 25.73 3.95
CA LEU A 110 18.23 26.23 2.96
C LEU A 110 16.78 26.11 3.45
N TYR A 111 16.47 25.03 4.17
CA TYR A 111 15.15 24.70 4.70
C TYR A 111 15.22 24.64 6.23
N SER A 112 15.25 25.82 6.85
CA SER A 112 15.47 25.97 8.30
C SER A 112 14.38 25.33 9.19
N HIS A 113 13.21 25.01 8.63
CA HIS A 113 12.16 24.27 9.33
C HIS A 113 12.38 22.75 9.35
N LEU A 114 13.37 22.24 8.61
CA LEU A 114 13.72 20.83 8.59
C LEU A 114 14.79 20.50 9.62
N ASP A 115 14.61 19.34 10.25
CA ASP A 115 15.60 18.70 11.12
C ASP A 115 15.90 17.32 10.55
N ILE A 116 16.99 17.24 9.77
CA ILE A 116 17.43 16.04 9.07
C ILE A 116 18.39 15.27 9.97
N THR A 117 17.84 14.27 10.66
CA THR A 117 18.59 13.39 11.55
C THR A 117 19.10 12.14 10.82
N THR A 118 19.86 11.29 11.50
CA THR A 118 20.33 10.01 10.95
C THR A 118 19.25 8.92 10.96
N CYS A 119 18.20 9.08 11.76
CA CYS A 119 17.11 8.11 11.89
C CYS A 119 15.77 8.81 12.06
N HIS A 120 14.75 8.36 11.32
CA HIS A 120 13.37 8.78 11.53
C HIS A 120 12.70 7.86 12.56
N ALA A 121 12.55 8.35 13.78
CA ALA A 121 11.76 7.67 14.81
C ALA A 121 10.32 8.19 14.77
N TYR A 122 9.56 7.84 13.73
CA TYR A 122 8.14 8.19 13.66
C TYR A 122 7.30 7.19 14.43
N GLU A 123 6.29 7.70 15.14
CA GLU A 123 5.17 6.87 15.57
C GLU A 123 4.40 6.40 14.32
N ILE A 124 4.31 5.08 14.16
CA ILE A 124 3.60 4.44 13.05
C ILE A 124 2.22 4.04 13.52
N PHE A 125 1.19 4.59 12.88
CA PHE A 125 -0.17 4.21 13.15
C PHE A 125 -0.47 2.81 12.58
N TYR A 126 -0.88 1.89 13.45
CA TYR A 126 -1.36 0.56 13.06
C TYR A 126 -2.88 0.44 13.25
N PRO A 127 -3.66 0.31 12.16
CA PRO A 127 -5.11 0.26 12.23
C PRO A 127 -5.65 -1.03 12.85
N PHE A 128 -4.97 -2.17 12.71
CA PHE A 128 -5.44 -3.43 13.29
C PHE A 128 -4.61 -3.77 14.53
N ARG A 129 -5.28 -4.05 15.65
CA ARG A 129 -4.62 -4.29 16.94
C ARG A 129 -5.05 -5.62 17.56
N TRP A 130 -4.10 -6.29 18.19
CA TRP A 130 -4.30 -7.49 19.00
C TRP A 130 -3.59 -7.31 20.34
N GLN A 131 -4.10 -7.98 21.37
CA GLN A 131 -3.49 -7.99 22.69
C GLN A 131 -3.30 -9.43 23.15
N CYS A 132 -2.21 -9.67 23.87
CA CYS A 132 -2.01 -10.93 24.58
C CYS A 132 -3.09 -11.15 25.63
N SER A 133 -3.70 -12.34 25.63
CA SER A 133 -4.76 -12.69 26.59
C SER A 133 -4.27 -12.89 28.02
N ASN A 134 -2.95 -13.04 28.22
CA ASN A 134 -2.36 -13.16 29.55
C ASN A 134 -2.34 -11.80 30.25
N GLY A 135 -3.06 -11.70 31.37
CA GLY A 135 -3.23 -10.49 32.17
C GLY A 135 -1.95 -9.91 32.78
N THR A 136 -0.86 -10.68 32.85
CA THR A 136 0.45 -10.14 33.28
C THR A 136 1.32 -9.71 32.09
N CYS A 137 1.04 -10.18 30.88
CA CYS A 137 1.82 -9.84 29.70
C CYS A 137 1.25 -8.63 28.97
N LEU A 138 -0.05 -8.65 28.62
CA LEU A 138 -0.79 -7.57 27.94
C LEU A 138 -0.12 -6.96 26.69
N GLN A 139 0.90 -7.62 26.12
CA GLN A 139 1.63 -7.12 24.97
C GLN A 139 0.68 -6.84 23.80
N GLU A 140 0.76 -5.64 23.25
CA GLU A 140 0.01 -5.25 22.06
C GLU A 140 0.81 -5.45 20.78
N TYR A 141 0.07 -5.79 19.73
CA TYR A 141 0.58 -5.99 18.38
C TYR A 141 -0.24 -5.17 17.39
N GLY A 142 0.42 -4.24 16.69
CA GLY A 142 -0.16 -3.45 15.60
C GLY A 142 0.18 -4.01 14.22
N ARG A 143 -0.79 -4.03 13.30
CA ARG A 143 -0.58 -4.34 11.86
C ARG A 143 -1.35 -3.39 10.94
N HIS A 144 -0.86 -3.27 9.71
CA HIS A 144 -1.51 -2.51 8.62
C HIS A 144 -2.66 -3.28 7.93
N SER A 145 -2.83 -4.56 8.25
CA SER A 145 -3.87 -5.44 7.73
C SER A 145 -4.36 -6.41 8.81
N ASN A 146 -5.59 -6.92 8.66
CA ASN A 146 -6.15 -7.98 9.50
C ASN A 146 -5.49 -9.34 9.19
N SER A 147 -4.25 -9.53 9.62
CA SER A 147 -3.37 -10.62 9.16
C SER A 147 -3.00 -11.66 10.22
N ILE A 148 -3.30 -11.40 11.50
CA ILE A 148 -3.01 -12.37 12.56
C ILE A 148 -4.20 -13.32 12.69
N ASP A 149 -3.99 -14.56 12.26
CA ASP A 149 -4.87 -15.69 12.56
C ASP A 149 -4.59 -16.17 13.98
N VAL A 150 -5.43 -15.75 14.93
CA VAL A 150 -5.30 -16.06 16.37
C VAL A 150 -5.39 -17.55 16.70
N LYS A 151 -5.87 -18.39 15.77
CA LYS A 151 -5.87 -19.85 15.92
C LYS A 151 -4.51 -20.46 15.64
N LYS A 152 -3.67 -19.78 14.86
CA LYS A 152 -2.35 -20.27 14.40
C LYS A 152 -1.19 -19.53 15.04
N LYS A 153 -1.44 -18.35 15.59
CA LYS A 153 -0.41 -17.43 16.10
C LYS A 153 -0.72 -17.11 17.56
N VAL A 154 0.36 -17.07 18.35
CA VAL A 154 0.34 -16.75 19.78
C VAL A 154 1.21 -15.53 20.07
N CYS A 155 1.13 -15.02 21.29
CA CYS A 155 2.02 -13.98 21.78
C CYS A 155 3.48 -14.40 21.63
N GLY A 156 4.30 -13.52 21.06
CA GLY A 156 5.73 -13.76 20.89
C GLY A 156 6.52 -13.77 22.21
N ALA A 157 5.99 -13.10 23.25
CA ALA A 157 6.67 -12.98 24.54
C ALA A 157 6.34 -14.14 25.50
N CYS A 158 5.06 -14.48 25.67
CA CYS A 158 4.63 -15.49 26.65
C CYS A 158 3.89 -16.70 26.06
N ARG A 159 3.74 -16.76 24.73
CA ARG A 159 3.08 -17.87 24.00
C ARG A 159 1.59 -18.07 24.30
N SER A 160 0.96 -17.19 25.09
CA SER A 160 -0.49 -17.19 25.30
C SER A 160 -1.26 -16.75 24.04
N PRO A 161 -2.55 -17.10 23.92
CA PRO A 161 -3.40 -16.66 22.81
C PRO A 161 -3.45 -15.15 22.63
N LEU A 162 -3.78 -14.72 21.41
CA LEU A 162 -4.00 -13.31 21.07
C LEU A 162 -5.49 -13.04 20.92
N VAL A 163 -5.93 -11.90 21.43
CA VAL A 163 -7.29 -11.39 21.26
C VAL A 163 -7.27 -10.26 20.25
N PHE A 164 -8.14 -10.33 19.24
CA PHE A 164 -8.29 -9.23 18.27
C PHE A 164 -9.09 -8.10 18.91
N LEU A 165 -8.47 -6.94 19.07
CA LEU A 165 -9.13 -5.76 19.66
C LEU A 165 -10.01 -5.03 18.65
N GLY A 166 -9.72 -5.15 17.36
CA GLY A 166 -10.48 -4.52 16.29
C GLY A 166 -9.64 -3.70 15.35
N LYS A 167 -10.35 -2.92 14.53
CA LYS A 167 -9.77 -1.91 13.66
C LYS A 167 -10.00 -0.54 14.29
N PHE A 168 -8.98 0.30 14.30
CA PHE A 168 -8.99 1.63 14.86
C PHE A 168 -8.73 2.67 13.77
N LYS A 169 -9.10 3.92 14.06
CA LYS A 169 -8.73 5.11 13.29
C LYS A 169 -7.50 5.79 13.93
N PRO A 170 -6.84 6.73 13.23
CA PRO A 170 -5.71 7.48 13.78
C PRO A 170 -6.04 8.22 15.08
N ASP A 171 -7.28 8.64 15.27
CA ASP A 171 -7.79 9.27 16.51
C ASP A 171 -7.98 8.29 17.69
N GLY A 172 -7.62 7.01 17.53
CA GLY A 172 -7.78 5.97 18.54
C GLY A 172 -9.19 5.40 18.66
N THR A 173 -10.17 5.92 17.92
CA THR A 173 -11.55 5.41 17.99
C THR A 173 -11.71 4.09 17.22
N PRO A 174 -12.56 3.16 17.70
CA PRO A 174 -12.90 1.97 16.94
C PRO A 174 -13.53 2.32 15.59
N ALA A 175 -13.00 1.75 14.51
CA ALA A 175 -13.57 1.86 13.19
C ALA A 175 -14.84 1.00 13.11
N LYS A 176 -15.98 1.61 12.75
CA LYS A 176 -17.24 0.89 12.57
C LYS A 176 -17.07 -0.27 11.60
N GLN A 177 -17.50 -1.47 12.00
CA GLN A 177 -17.62 -2.59 11.08
C GLN A 177 -18.67 -2.24 10.02
N ARG A 178 -18.25 -2.14 8.77
CA ARG A 178 -19.18 -1.95 7.64
C ARG A 178 -19.81 -3.31 7.35
N ARG A 179 -21.12 -3.31 7.06
CA ARG A 179 -21.78 -4.51 6.52
C ARG A 179 -21.00 -4.99 5.28
N PRO A 180 -20.82 -6.31 5.11
CA PRO A 180 -20.24 -6.85 3.89
C PRO A 180 -20.97 -6.28 2.67
N SER A 181 -20.24 -6.01 1.59
CA SER A 181 -20.89 -5.62 0.34
C SER A 181 -21.73 -6.80 -0.19
N ARG A 182 -22.74 -6.51 -1.02
CA ARG A 182 -23.52 -7.57 -1.71
C ARG A 182 -22.63 -8.58 -2.42
N PHE A 183 -21.51 -8.13 -3.00
CA PHE A 183 -20.53 -9.03 -3.61
C PHE A 183 -19.81 -9.90 -2.56
N ALA A 184 -19.41 -9.33 -1.41
CA ALA A 184 -18.77 -10.09 -0.35
C ALA A 184 -19.73 -11.14 0.27
N GLU A 185 -21.01 -10.79 0.42
CA GLU A 185 -22.06 -11.74 0.80
C GLU A 185 -22.16 -12.87 -0.23
N PHE A 186 -22.27 -12.52 -1.52
CA PHE A 186 -22.33 -13.50 -2.61
C PHE A 186 -21.10 -14.42 -2.64
N VAL A 187 -19.89 -13.89 -2.46
CA VAL A 187 -18.66 -14.69 -2.36
C VAL A 187 -18.74 -15.66 -1.19
N LYS A 188 -19.17 -15.20 -0.01
CA LYS A 188 -19.30 -16.04 1.19
C LYS A 188 -20.27 -17.20 0.96
N GLU A 189 -21.40 -16.93 0.32
CA GLU A 189 -22.46 -17.91 0.09
C GLU A 189 -22.15 -18.88 -1.05
N ASN A 190 -21.50 -18.41 -2.12
CA ASN A 190 -21.42 -19.16 -3.38
C ASN A 190 -20.00 -19.68 -3.71
N ALA A 191 -18.93 -19.10 -3.16
CA ALA A 191 -17.57 -19.42 -3.62
C ALA A 191 -17.17 -20.89 -3.38
N ALA A 192 -17.63 -21.51 -2.28
CA ALA A 192 -17.34 -22.91 -2.01
C ALA A 192 -17.99 -23.85 -3.04
N ALA A 193 -19.27 -23.62 -3.35
CA ALA A 193 -20.00 -24.38 -4.35
C ALA A 193 -19.42 -24.17 -5.76
N ILE A 194 -19.08 -22.93 -6.12
CA ILE A 194 -18.45 -22.61 -7.41
C ILE A 194 -17.08 -23.27 -7.53
N LYS A 195 -16.29 -23.28 -6.45
CA LYS A 195 -14.99 -23.97 -6.43
C LYS A 195 -15.15 -25.48 -6.61
N ALA A 196 -16.17 -26.09 -6.02
CA ALA A 196 -16.43 -27.53 -6.13
C ALA A 196 -16.80 -27.96 -7.56
N GLN A 197 -17.30 -27.05 -8.39
CA GLN A 197 -17.61 -27.30 -9.81
C GLN A 197 -16.39 -27.13 -10.74
N LEU A 198 -15.28 -26.60 -10.22
CA LEU A 198 -14.06 -26.39 -10.98
C LEU A 198 -13.08 -27.56 -10.75
N PRO A 199 -12.17 -27.83 -11.70
CA PRO A 199 -11.15 -28.87 -11.54
C PRO A 199 -10.38 -28.74 -10.21
N ALA A 200 -10.01 -29.88 -9.63
CA ALA A 200 -9.15 -29.89 -8.46
C ALA A 200 -7.83 -29.17 -8.79
N GLY A 201 -7.40 -28.27 -7.90
CA GLY A 201 -6.18 -27.49 -8.10
C GLY A 201 -6.37 -26.18 -8.87
N THR A 202 -7.59 -25.82 -9.31
CA THR A 202 -7.84 -24.52 -9.95
C THR A 202 -7.30 -23.36 -9.09
N PRO A 203 -6.47 -22.47 -9.66
CA PRO A 203 -5.91 -21.33 -8.94
C PRO A 203 -7.01 -20.44 -8.34
N HIS A 204 -6.78 -19.94 -7.13
CA HIS A 204 -7.76 -19.08 -6.43
C HIS A 204 -8.21 -17.88 -7.27
N LYS A 205 -7.31 -17.31 -8.08
CA LYS A 205 -7.61 -16.22 -9.01
C LYS A 205 -8.73 -16.60 -9.99
N GLU A 206 -8.68 -17.79 -10.56
CA GLU A 206 -9.67 -18.27 -11.54
C GLU A 206 -11.01 -18.57 -10.87
N VAL A 207 -10.98 -19.15 -9.67
CA VAL A 207 -12.18 -19.32 -8.84
C VAL A 207 -12.87 -17.96 -8.61
N MET A 208 -12.11 -16.94 -8.20
CA MET A 208 -12.66 -15.60 -7.95
C MET A 208 -13.15 -14.91 -9.24
N GLN A 209 -12.51 -15.14 -10.38
CA GLN A 209 -13.02 -14.68 -11.68
C GLN A 209 -14.37 -15.32 -11.99
N ARG A 210 -14.52 -16.63 -11.78
CA ARG A 210 -15.80 -17.32 -11.98
C ARG A 210 -16.90 -16.78 -11.06
N VAL A 211 -16.58 -16.57 -9.78
CA VAL A 211 -17.50 -15.97 -8.80
C VAL A 211 -17.95 -14.57 -9.24
N ALA A 212 -17.02 -13.73 -9.73
CA ALA A 212 -17.34 -12.39 -10.20
C ALA A 212 -18.28 -12.41 -11.43
N THR A 213 -18.04 -13.31 -12.37
CA THR A 213 -18.92 -13.49 -13.54
C THR A 213 -20.33 -13.91 -13.11
N MET A 214 -20.45 -14.90 -12.21
CA MET A 214 -21.75 -15.36 -11.72
C MET A 214 -22.50 -14.29 -10.94
N TYR A 215 -21.80 -13.49 -10.12
CA TYR A 215 -22.39 -12.34 -9.44
C TYR A 215 -22.94 -11.31 -10.42
N SER A 216 -22.18 -11.01 -11.48
CA SER A 216 -22.57 -10.02 -12.49
C SER A 216 -23.85 -10.44 -13.22
N ALA A 217 -23.94 -11.72 -13.60
CA ALA A 217 -25.15 -12.29 -14.20
C ALA A 217 -26.34 -12.28 -13.24
N ALA A 218 -26.15 -12.64 -11.96
CA ALA A 218 -27.21 -12.59 -10.96
C ALA A 218 -27.73 -11.15 -10.73
N LYS A 219 -26.82 -10.18 -10.69
CA LYS A 219 -27.14 -8.76 -10.56
C LYS A 219 -27.96 -8.25 -11.77
N GLN A 220 -27.55 -8.60 -12.99
CA GLN A 220 -28.28 -8.23 -14.21
C GLN A 220 -29.70 -8.82 -14.22
N ARG A 221 -29.85 -10.11 -13.89
CA ARG A 221 -31.16 -10.77 -13.79
C ARG A 221 -32.07 -10.10 -12.76
N GLN A 222 -31.53 -9.73 -11.60
CA GLN A 222 -32.27 -9.01 -10.58
C GLN A 222 -32.75 -7.64 -11.10
N GLN A 223 -31.87 -6.88 -11.77
CA GLN A 223 -32.24 -5.58 -12.35
C GLN A 223 -33.33 -5.71 -13.43
N GLN A 224 -33.24 -6.73 -14.28
CA GLN A 224 -34.25 -7.01 -15.31
C GLN A 224 -35.60 -7.42 -14.70
N ALA A 225 -35.60 -8.24 -13.65
CA ALA A 225 -36.82 -8.64 -12.96
C ALA A 225 -37.54 -7.46 -12.28
N LEU A 226 -36.78 -6.56 -11.63
CA LEU A 226 -37.36 -5.35 -11.05
C LEU A 226 -37.95 -4.42 -12.13
N ALA A 227 -37.28 -4.27 -13.28
CA ALA A 227 -37.78 -3.47 -14.39
C ALA A 227 -39.04 -4.08 -15.05
N GLY A 228 -39.12 -5.41 -15.18
CA GLY A 228 -40.28 -6.11 -15.73
C GLY A 228 -41.53 -6.08 -14.83
N SER A 229 -41.34 -6.10 -13.51
CA SER A 229 -42.44 -6.04 -12.53
C SER A 229 -43.15 -4.68 -12.46
N GLY A 230 -42.48 -3.59 -12.87
CA GLY A 230 -43.08 -2.25 -12.94
C GLY A 230 -44.02 -2.03 -14.13
N SER A 231 -43.99 -2.92 -15.13
CA SER A 231 -44.78 -2.76 -16.36
C SER A 231 -46.10 -3.54 -16.35
N GLN A 232 -46.37 -4.37 -15.33
CA GLN A 232 -47.62 -5.14 -15.21
C GLN A 232 -48.64 -4.55 -14.23
N ALA A 233 -48.32 -3.45 -13.53
CA ALA A 233 -49.22 -2.83 -12.55
C ALA A 233 -50.24 -1.83 -13.14
N THR A 234 -50.23 -1.56 -14.46
CA THR A 234 -51.14 -0.56 -15.09
C THR A 234 -52.24 -1.16 -15.98
N ALA A 235 -52.35 -2.48 -16.11
CA ALA A 235 -53.25 -3.13 -17.07
C ALA A 235 -54.44 -3.88 -16.44
N ALA A 236 -54.87 -3.52 -15.23
CA ALA A 236 -56.00 -4.17 -14.57
C ALA A 236 -56.90 -3.18 -13.81
N THR A 237 -57.41 -2.14 -14.47
CA THR A 237 -58.66 -1.47 -14.06
C THR A 237 -59.28 -0.74 -15.26
N THR A 238 -60.04 -1.47 -16.07
CA THR A 238 -61.11 -0.87 -16.88
C THR A 238 -62.21 -1.91 -17.07
N ILE A 239 -62.99 -2.10 -16.02
CA ILE A 239 -64.34 -2.66 -16.11
C ILE A 239 -65.30 -1.52 -15.79
N SER A 240 -66.19 -1.28 -16.76
CA SER A 240 -67.50 -0.65 -16.68
C SER A 240 -67.58 0.77 -16.14
N LEU A 241 -67.98 1.69 -17.01
CA LEU A 241 -69.25 2.42 -16.91
C LEU A 241 -69.33 3.42 -18.08
N LEU A 242 -70.38 3.32 -18.88
CA LEU A 242 -71.26 4.43 -19.25
C LEU A 242 -72.40 3.85 -20.11
N ASN A 243 -73.55 3.69 -19.46
CA ASN A 243 -74.87 3.70 -20.07
C ASN A 243 -75.32 5.17 -20.09
N ASP A 244 -75.96 5.57 -21.19
CA ASP A 244 -76.86 6.73 -21.41
C ASP A 244 -76.31 8.16 -21.16
#